data_AF-A0A844WCC8-F1
#
_entry.id   AF-A0A844WCC8-F1
#
_cell.length_a   1.000
_cell.length_b   1.000
_cell.length_c   1.000
_cell.angle_alpha   90.00
_cell.angle_beta   90.00
_cell.angle_gamma   90.00
#
_symmetry.space_group_name_H-M   'P 1'
#
loop_
_entity.id
_entity.type
_entity.pdbx_description
1 polymer ?
#
loop_
_entity_poly.entity_id
_entity_poly.type
_entity_poly.pdbx_seq_one_letter_code
_entity_poly.pdbx_strand_id
1 'polypeptide(L)'
;MRRSLRLGWRGWKAQVVSAHRRLQSVEGRLMSGNPSSVGQWVRFGRGAHRARVAASDRPVLMTTHSNAPDRYPRYHPPARGFRGKPAAHQHRRRRGGIADLSGPRRDDAISLPRDNLADVGRRRLRPYRAGYPGRRHSQPEPLPGFSSCRVVTIAEAPSAILGTAAVGKKKIGPPTGPRAKNTAETRERILLSAIEHFAQGGFNGAKTEAISRDADVGNRMIYHYFGDKEGLYVAALDHVLGGLRMEELKLDLSVTPPLDGLLTMFDFTSGHFERHPELVRLLSAENLMGAAYLRKSEATPMVASPVVGQIRDLLRRGEAEGSVRAGLDPLHVYVMMVALSYFHLSNAPTLSAIWNQDLTDSAWRAEHRRLSRDMLRTFLAPTAAQAAMNAADRG
;
A
#
# COMPACT_ATOMS: atom_id res chain seq x y z
N MET A 1 -30.75 0.14 -36.29
CA MET A 1 -30.37 -1.25 -36.57
C MET A 1 -29.05 -1.39 -37.34
N ARG A 2 -28.84 -0.72 -38.49
CA ARG A 2 -27.56 -0.77 -39.26
C ARG A 2 -26.35 -0.11 -38.57
N ARG A 3 -26.56 0.72 -37.54
CA ARG A 3 -25.49 1.37 -36.74
C ARG A 3 -24.99 0.49 -35.57
N SER A 4 -25.82 -0.40 -35.01
CA SER A 4 -25.41 -1.33 -33.94
C SER A 4 -24.61 -2.53 -34.44
N LEU A 5 -24.75 -2.88 -35.73
CA LEU A 5 -23.95 -3.92 -36.37
C LEU A 5 -22.50 -3.49 -36.64
N ARG A 6 -22.23 -2.18 -36.76
CA ARG A 6 -20.86 -1.65 -36.97
C ARG A 6 -20.03 -1.54 -35.69
N LEU A 7 -20.66 -1.59 -34.51
CA LEU A 7 -19.99 -1.38 -33.21
C LEU A 7 -19.73 -2.67 -32.42
N GLY A 8 -19.87 -3.85 -33.02
CA GLY A 8 -19.49 -5.13 -32.37
C GLY A 8 -20.27 -5.47 -31.09
N TRP A 9 -21.43 -4.83 -30.86
CA TRP A 9 -22.13 -4.82 -29.58
C TRP A 9 -22.99 -6.08 -29.30
N ARG A 10 -22.46 -7.26 -29.68
CA ARG A 10 -23.04 -8.58 -29.35
C ARG A 10 -22.25 -9.34 -28.27
N GLY A 11 -21.03 -8.90 -27.95
CA GLY A 11 -20.14 -9.61 -27.01
C GLY A 11 -20.57 -9.57 -25.54
N TRP A 12 -21.21 -8.48 -25.09
CA TRP A 12 -21.51 -8.27 -23.66
C TRP A 12 -22.53 -9.29 -23.13
N LYS A 13 -23.56 -9.66 -23.91
CA LYS A 13 -24.55 -10.68 -23.51
C LYS A 13 -23.87 -12.03 -23.30
N ALA A 14 -22.97 -12.42 -24.19
CA ALA A 14 -22.19 -13.65 -24.07
C ALA A 14 -21.25 -13.62 -22.85
N GLN A 15 -20.64 -12.48 -22.55
CA GLN A 15 -19.79 -12.29 -21.36
C GLN A 15 -20.59 -12.40 -20.05
N VAL A 16 -21.76 -11.77 -19.96
CA VAL A 16 -22.62 -11.86 -18.76
C VAL A 16 -23.12 -13.29 -18.55
N VAL A 17 -23.57 -13.97 -19.62
CA VAL A 17 -24.07 -15.35 -19.56
C VAL A 17 -22.96 -16.33 -19.19
N SER A 18 -21.77 -16.20 -19.80
CA SER A 18 -20.62 -17.06 -19.49
C SER A 18 -20.12 -16.87 -18.06
N ALA A 19 -20.06 -15.64 -17.56
CA ALA A 19 -19.69 -15.36 -16.17
C ALA A 19 -20.68 -16.01 -15.16
N HIS A 20 -21.99 -15.96 -15.44
CA HIS A 20 -23.00 -16.60 -14.59
C HIS A 20 -22.98 -18.12 -14.68
N ARG A 21 -22.70 -18.71 -15.84
CA ARG A 21 -22.52 -20.17 -15.97
C ARG A 21 -21.32 -20.67 -15.17
N ARG A 22 -20.20 -19.94 -15.20
CA ARG A 22 -19.01 -20.26 -14.39
C ARG A 22 -19.31 -20.21 -12.90
N LEU A 23 -20.00 -19.16 -12.44
CA LEU A 23 -20.43 -19.04 -11.04
C LEU A 23 -21.33 -20.21 -10.63
N GLN A 24 -22.34 -20.54 -11.44
CA GLN A 24 -23.28 -21.64 -11.16
C GLN A 24 -22.60 -23.02 -11.12
N SER A 25 -21.59 -23.25 -11.98
CA SER A 25 -20.79 -24.49 -11.97
C SER A 25 -20.05 -24.67 -10.64
N VAL A 26 -19.50 -23.59 -10.08
CA VAL A 26 -18.77 -23.63 -8.80
C VAL A 26 -19.72 -23.77 -7.62
N GLU A 27 -20.91 -23.15 -7.70
CA GLU A 27 -21.97 -23.35 -6.69
C GLU A 27 -22.47 -24.78 -6.65
N GLY A 28 -22.57 -25.47 -7.79
CA GLY A 28 -22.90 -26.90 -7.84
C GLY A 28 -21.85 -27.78 -7.14
N ARG A 29 -20.56 -27.44 -7.29
CA ARG A 29 -19.45 -28.12 -6.59
C ARG A 29 -19.46 -27.85 -5.08
N LEU A 30 -19.82 -26.63 -4.66
CA LEU A 30 -19.95 -26.30 -3.25
C LEU A 30 -21.16 -26.99 -2.60
N MET A 31 -22.27 -27.15 -3.33
CA MET A 31 -23.46 -27.88 -2.85
C MET A 31 -23.26 -29.40 -2.76
N SER A 32 -22.29 -29.96 -3.49
CA SER A 32 -21.89 -31.38 -3.40
C SER A 32 -20.83 -31.65 -2.33
N GLY A 33 -20.54 -30.66 -1.47
CA GLY A 33 -19.71 -30.85 -0.29
C GLY A 33 -18.20 -30.64 -0.51
N ASN A 34 -17.77 -29.92 -1.55
CA ASN A 34 -16.35 -29.61 -1.77
C ASN A 34 -15.97 -28.20 -1.26
N PRO A 35 -15.45 -28.06 -0.02
CA PRO A 35 -15.12 -26.76 0.57
C PRO A 35 -13.90 -26.07 -0.06
N SER A 36 -13.04 -26.78 -0.80
CA SER A 36 -11.87 -26.18 -1.48
C SER A 36 -12.26 -25.18 -2.59
N SER A 37 -13.52 -25.21 -3.05
CA SER A 37 -14.03 -24.35 -4.12
C SER A 37 -14.46 -22.95 -3.66
N VAL A 38 -14.38 -22.61 -2.37
CA VAL A 38 -14.83 -21.32 -1.82
C VAL A 38 -14.04 -20.15 -2.42
N GLY A 39 -12.71 -20.28 -2.60
CA GLY A 39 -11.89 -19.25 -3.24
C GLY A 39 -12.27 -18.99 -4.70
N GLN A 40 -12.65 -20.04 -5.43
CA GLN A 40 -13.15 -19.92 -6.81
C GLN A 40 -14.53 -19.25 -6.85
N TRP A 41 -15.41 -19.56 -5.90
CA TRP A 41 -16.75 -18.98 -5.81
C TRP A 41 -16.69 -17.46 -5.58
N VAL A 42 -15.84 -17.00 -4.67
CA VAL A 42 -15.61 -15.57 -4.42
C VAL A 42 -15.09 -14.86 -5.69
N ARG A 43 -14.14 -15.48 -6.40
CA ARG A 43 -13.57 -14.92 -7.65
C ARG A 43 -14.62 -14.82 -8.76
N PHE A 44 -15.40 -15.89 -8.99
CA PHE A 44 -16.42 -15.89 -10.03
C PHE A 44 -17.64 -15.02 -9.68
N GLY A 45 -17.95 -14.86 -8.38
CA GLY A 45 -18.98 -13.93 -7.90
C GLY A 45 -18.64 -12.49 -8.26
N ARG A 46 -17.39 -12.07 -8.02
CA ARG A 46 -16.89 -10.76 -8.45
C ARG A 46 -16.93 -10.58 -9.97
N GLY A 47 -16.52 -11.60 -10.73
CA GLY A 47 -16.56 -11.58 -12.19
C GLY A 47 -17.98 -11.41 -12.77
N ALA A 48 -18.97 -12.10 -12.19
CA ALA A 48 -20.37 -11.99 -12.59
C ALA A 48 -20.97 -10.61 -12.28
N HIS A 49 -20.57 -9.97 -11.18
CA HIS A 49 -20.98 -8.61 -10.84
C HIS A 49 -20.38 -7.58 -11.79
N ARG A 50 -19.07 -7.64 -12.06
CA ARG A 50 -18.39 -6.75 -13.02
C ARG A 50 -18.99 -6.85 -14.43
N ALA A 51 -19.28 -8.06 -14.91
CA ALA A 51 -19.89 -8.26 -16.22
C ALA A 51 -21.27 -7.59 -16.33
N ARG A 52 -22.06 -7.55 -15.26
CA ARG A 52 -23.37 -6.85 -15.25
C ARG A 52 -23.24 -5.34 -15.26
N VAL A 53 -22.31 -4.80 -14.47
CA VAL A 53 -22.03 -3.36 -14.45
C VAL A 53 -21.58 -2.92 -15.85
N ALA A 54 -20.71 -3.70 -16.47
CA ALA A 54 -20.22 -3.43 -17.82
C ALA A 54 -21.31 -3.50 -18.92
N ALA A 55 -22.40 -4.21 -18.65
CA ALA A 55 -23.55 -4.32 -19.55
C ALA A 55 -24.60 -3.21 -19.36
N SER A 56 -24.44 -2.32 -18.37
CA SER A 56 -25.36 -1.19 -18.15
C SER A 56 -24.92 0.03 -18.97
N ASP A 57 -25.83 0.58 -19.78
CA ASP A 57 -25.56 1.68 -20.74
C ASP A 57 -25.44 3.07 -20.05
N ARG A 58 -24.85 3.10 -18.84
CA ARG A 58 -24.71 4.31 -18.01
C ARG A 58 -23.25 4.51 -17.59
N PRO A 59 -22.49 5.40 -18.27
CA PRO A 59 -21.06 5.59 -18.01
C PRO A 59 -20.72 6.05 -16.59
N VAL A 60 -21.64 6.74 -15.90
CA VAL A 60 -21.47 7.16 -14.50
C VAL A 60 -21.45 5.98 -13.51
N LEU A 61 -22.12 4.86 -13.82
CA LEU A 61 -22.10 3.65 -12.98
C LEU A 61 -20.78 2.86 -13.15
N MET A 62 -20.10 2.98 -14.29
CA MET A 62 -18.80 2.33 -14.52
C MET A 62 -17.70 2.94 -13.64
N THR A 63 -17.61 4.26 -13.53
CA THR A 63 -16.57 4.94 -12.72
C THR A 63 -16.80 4.79 -11.21
N THR A 64 -18.05 4.73 -10.75
CA THR A 64 -18.35 4.48 -9.33
C THR A 64 -18.19 3.00 -8.94
N HIS A 65 -18.61 2.05 -9.78
CA HIS A 65 -18.48 0.61 -9.46
C HIS A 65 -17.14 -0.03 -9.80
N SER A 66 -16.27 0.62 -10.58
CA SER A 66 -14.88 0.14 -10.76
C SER A 66 -14.07 0.25 -9.48
N ASN A 67 -14.43 1.19 -8.58
CA ASN A 67 -13.71 1.48 -7.34
C ASN A 67 -14.44 1.03 -6.06
N ALA A 68 -15.69 0.55 -6.15
CA ALA A 68 -16.52 0.25 -4.98
C ALA A 68 -16.39 -1.17 -4.37
N PRO A 69 -16.14 -2.27 -5.12
CA PRO A 69 -16.16 -3.61 -4.53
C PRO A 69 -15.04 -3.84 -3.52
N ASP A 70 -13.91 -3.14 -3.68
CA ASP A 70 -12.74 -3.24 -2.79
C ASP A 70 -12.78 -2.23 -1.63
N ARG A 71 -13.62 -1.16 -1.72
CA ARG A 71 -13.69 -0.10 -0.71
C ARG A 71 -14.79 -0.26 0.35
N TYR A 72 -15.83 -1.05 0.09
CA TYR A 72 -16.95 -1.18 1.04
C TYR A 72 -17.26 -2.64 1.39
N PRO A 73 -16.65 -3.17 2.47
CA PRO A 73 -17.05 -4.44 3.09
C PRO A 73 -18.52 -4.45 3.55
N ARG A 74 -19.19 -3.29 3.68
CA ARG A 74 -20.61 -3.22 4.09
C ARG A 74 -21.59 -3.92 3.13
N TYR A 75 -21.21 -4.16 1.87
CA TYR A 75 -22.03 -4.95 0.94
C TYR A 75 -21.68 -6.45 0.93
N HIS A 76 -20.63 -6.84 1.65
CA HIS A 76 -20.25 -8.23 1.91
C HIS A 76 -19.81 -8.34 3.39
N PRO A 77 -20.74 -8.60 4.33
CA PRO A 77 -20.32 -8.93 5.69
C PRO A 77 -19.32 -10.08 5.62
N PRO A 78 -18.27 -10.08 6.46
CA PRO A 78 -17.18 -11.04 6.40
C PRO A 78 -17.76 -12.43 6.21
N ALA A 79 -17.48 -13.02 5.05
CA ALA A 79 -18.17 -14.20 4.58
C ALA A 79 -17.84 -15.39 5.49
N ARG A 80 -18.66 -15.59 6.52
CA ARG A 80 -18.91 -16.89 7.13
C ARG A 80 -19.47 -17.80 6.04
N GLY A 81 -18.60 -18.45 5.29
CA GLY A 81 -18.90 -19.57 4.39
C GLY A 81 -19.90 -19.32 3.26
N PHE A 82 -19.94 -20.26 2.31
CA PHE A 82 -21.01 -20.36 1.32
C PHE A 82 -22.33 -20.70 2.03
N ARG A 83 -23.35 -19.82 1.95
CA ARG A 83 -24.65 -19.99 2.66
C ARG A 83 -25.59 -21.03 2.02
N GLY A 84 -25.12 -21.88 1.11
CA GLY A 84 -25.93 -22.95 0.50
C GLY A 84 -26.99 -22.49 -0.50
N LYS A 85 -28.11 -23.21 -0.56
CA LYS A 85 -29.21 -23.04 -1.54
C LYS A 85 -29.76 -21.59 -1.70
N PRO A 86 -29.89 -20.77 -0.63
CA PRO A 86 -30.37 -19.39 -0.75
C PRO A 86 -29.50 -18.48 -1.63
N ALA A 87 -28.17 -18.58 -1.53
CA ALA A 87 -27.24 -17.75 -2.29
C ALA A 87 -27.30 -18.06 -3.79
N ALA A 88 -27.33 -19.35 -4.14
CA ALA A 88 -27.46 -19.80 -5.54
C ALA A 88 -28.83 -19.46 -6.14
N HIS A 89 -29.91 -19.49 -5.33
CA HIS A 89 -31.23 -19.09 -5.80
C HIS A 89 -31.28 -17.58 -6.14
N GLN A 90 -30.62 -16.73 -5.33
CA GLN A 90 -30.51 -15.30 -5.61
C GLN A 90 -29.72 -15.02 -6.89
N HIS A 91 -28.66 -15.78 -7.17
CA HIS A 91 -27.91 -15.67 -8.43
C HIS A 91 -28.72 -16.14 -9.66
N ARG A 92 -29.51 -17.22 -9.54
CA ARG A 92 -30.42 -17.69 -10.59
C ARG A 92 -31.51 -16.66 -10.90
N ARG A 93 -32.17 -16.09 -9.89
CA ARG A 93 -33.21 -15.05 -10.08
C ARG A 93 -32.68 -13.82 -10.84
N ARG A 94 -31.48 -13.35 -10.48
CA ARG A 94 -30.87 -12.19 -11.15
C ARG A 94 -30.48 -12.47 -12.61
N ARG A 95 -30.29 -13.73 -13.01
CA ARG A 95 -30.09 -14.13 -14.42
C ARG A 95 -31.42 -14.11 -15.18
N GLY A 96 -32.51 -14.55 -14.56
CA GLY A 96 -33.86 -14.54 -15.15
C GLY A 96 -34.28 -13.14 -15.62
N GLY A 97 -34.07 -12.11 -14.81
CA GLY A 97 -34.40 -10.72 -15.17
C GLY A 97 -33.56 -10.10 -16.30
N ILE A 98 -32.50 -10.76 -16.78
CA ILE A 98 -31.69 -10.28 -17.91
C ILE A 98 -32.26 -10.74 -19.26
N ALA A 99 -33.09 -11.78 -19.27
CA ALA A 99 -33.84 -12.18 -20.46
C ALA A 99 -34.97 -11.19 -20.80
N ASP A 100 -35.41 -10.39 -19.82
CA ASP A 100 -36.59 -9.51 -19.90
C ASP A 100 -36.28 -8.05 -20.29
N LEU A 101 -35.01 -7.69 -20.53
CA LEU A 101 -34.60 -6.33 -20.95
C LEU A 101 -34.85 -6.04 -22.45
N SER A 102 -35.96 -6.58 -22.98
CA SER A 102 -36.38 -6.44 -24.38
C SER A 102 -37.55 -5.46 -24.49
N GLY A 103 -37.31 -4.15 -24.30
CA GLY A 103 -38.33 -3.10 -24.49
C GLY A 103 -37.77 -1.86 -25.20
N PRO A 104 -38.56 -1.14 -26.04
CA PRO A 104 -38.07 -0.03 -26.84
C PRO A 104 -37.88 1.27 -26.02
N ARG A 105 -36.92 2.11 -26.45
CA ARG A 105 -36.51 3.36 -25.77
C ARG A 105 -37.61 4.44 -25.85
N ARG A 106 -37.79 5.19 -24.76
CA ARG A 106 -38.45 6.51 -24.76
C ARG A 106 -37.41 7.57 -25.13
N ASP A 107 -37.45 7.99 -26.38
CA ASP A 107 -36.95 9.29 -26.83
C ASP A 107 -38.15 10.24 -26.77
N ASP A 108 -38.10 11.29 -25.95
CA ASP A 108 -38.94 12.49 -26.14
C ASP A 108 -38.20 13.72 -25.58
N ALA A 109 -38.23 14.77 -26.38
CA ALA A 109 -37.45 16.00 -26.28
C ALA A 109 -37.91 16.94 -25.15
N ILE A 110 -36.97 17.71 -24.59
CA ILE A 110 -37.25 19.04 -24.07
C ILE A 110 -36.29 20.01 -24.76
N SER A 111 -36.85 20.77 -25.70
CA SER A 111 -36.24 21.89 -26.41
C SER A 111 -35.87 23.03 -25.47
N LEU A 112 -34.68 23.61 -25.62
CA LEU A 112 -34.30 24.89 -25.00
C LEU A 112 -34.63 26.04 -25.96
N PRO A 113 -35.26 27.14 -25.52
CA PRO A 113 -35.36 28.34 -26.33
C PRO A 113 -34.01 29.05 -26.38
N ARG A 114 -33.58 29.40 -27.60
CA ARG A 114 -32.56 30.43 -27.83
C ARG A 114 -33.21 31.78 -27.57
N ASP A 115 -32.64 32.58 -26.68
CA ASP A 115 -32.57 34.04 -26.83
C ASP A 115 -31.61 34.69 -25.81
N ASN A 116 -30.84 35.65 -26.34
CA ASN A 116 -30.11 36.76 -25.70
C ASN A 116 -28.90 36.51 -24.77
N LEU A 117 -27.74 36.43 -25.44
CA LEU A 117 -26.47 37.02 -24.98
C LEU A 117 -26.59 38.56 -24.96
N ALA A 118 -27.05 39.10 -23.84
CA ALA A 118 -26.72 40.46 -23.42
C ALA A 118 -27.01 40.57 -21.92
N ASP A 119 -26.06 41.13 -21.18
CA ASP A 119 -26.25 41.65 -19.82
C ASP A 119 -26.11 40.65 -18.64
N VAL A 120 -24.88 40.24 -18.33
CA VAL A 120 -24.47 40.03 -16.91
C VAL A 120 -23.00 40.46 -16.74
N GLY A 121 -22.72 41.74 -16.97
CA GLY A 121 -21.62 42.42 -16.28
C GLY A 121 -22.09 42.85 -14.89
N ARG A 122 -21.32 42.52 -13.86
CA ARG A 122 -21.52 42.88 -12.43
C ARG A 122 -22.57 42.06 -11.67
N ARG A 123 -22.10 41.08 -10.88
CA ARG A 123 -22.64 40.81 -9.53
C ARG A 123 -21.59 40.08 -8.68
N ARG A 124 -21.26 40.70 -7.54
CA ARG A 124 -20.29 40.23 -6.54
C ARG A 124 -20.73 38.89 -5.95
N LEU A 125 -19.82 37.92 -5.89
CA LEU A 125 -20.02 36.67 -5.14
C LEU A 125 -19.91 36.97 -3.64
N ARG A 126 -20.99 36.71 -2.89
CA ARG A 126 -20.98 36.65 -1.41
C ARG A 126 -20.53 35.25 -0.96
N PRO A 127 -19.79 35.12 0.15
CA PRO A 127 -19.32 33.83 0.64
C PRO A 127 -20.45 33.00 1.28
N TYR A 128 -20.50 31.72 0.92
CA TYR A 128 -21.43 30.72 1.47
C TYR A 128 -20.93 30.22 2.83
N ARG A 129 -21.74 30.38 3.88
CA ARG A 129 -21.56 29.82 5.23
C ARG A 129 -22.55 28.65 5.38
N ALA A 130 -22.07 27.44 5.65
CA ALA A 130 -22.93 26.32 6.05
C ALA A 130 -22.55 25.86 7.46
N GLY A 131 -23.49 26.01 8.39
CA GLY A 131 -23.41 25.53 9.76
C GLY A 131 -23.73 24.04 9.86
N TYR A 132 -23.05 23.34 10.77
CA TYR A 132 -23.35 21.97 11.17
C TYR A 132 -24.24 21.97 12.43
N PRO A 133 -25.34 21.20 12.48
CA PRO A 133 -26.08 20.98 13.71
C PRO A 133 -25.38 19.93 14.57
N GLY A 134 -25.25 20.23 15.87
CA GLY A 134 -24.53 19.42 16.85
C GLY A 134 -25.17 18.05 17.13
N ARG A 135 -24.31 17.06 17.36
CA ARG A 135 -24.65 15.83 18.09
C ARG A 135 -23.66 15.62 19.23
N ARG A 136 -24.24 15.29 20.38
CA ARG A 136 -23.62 15.08 21.70
C ARG A 136 -22.55 13.99 21.68
N HIS A 137 -21.52 14.20 22.49
CA HIS A 137 -20.48 13.25 22.81
C HIS A 137 -21.05 11.95 23.40
N SER A 138 -20.71 10.83 22.79
CA SER A 138 -20.67 9.51 23.41
C SER A 138 -19.29 8.92 23.13
N GLN A 139 -18.57 8.57 24.20
CA GLN A 139 -17.19 8.08 24.15
C GLN A 139 -17.06 6.84 23.24
N PRO A 140 -15.93 6.65 22.54
CA PRO A 140 -15.69 5.40 21.83
C PRO A 140 -15.26 4.29 22.81
N GLU A 141 -16.02 3.20 22.82
CA GLU A 141 -15.67 1.91 23.42
C GLU A 141 -14.29 1.40 22.94
N PRO A 142 -13.48 0.77 23.82
CA PRO A 142 -12.18 0.23 23.43
C PRO A 142 -12.33 -0.98 22.49
N LEU A 143 -11.51 -1.01 21.44
CA LEU A 143 -11.38 -2.15 20.53
C LEU A 143 -10.82 -3.35 21.30
N PRO A 144 -11.45 -4.54 21.27
CA PRO A 144 -10.91 -5.73 21.91
C PRO A 144 -9.79 -6.31 21.05
N GLY A 145 -8.57 -6.46 21.59
CA GLY A 145 -7.55 -7.31 20.98
C GLY A 145 -6.07 -7.00 21.23
N PHE A 146 -5.70 -5.85 21.79
CA PHE A 146 -4.30 -5.55 22.13
C PHE A 146 -4.10 -5.50 23.63
N SER A 147 -4.04 -6.68 24.26
CA SER A 147 -3.56 -6.83 25.64
C SER A 147 -2.32 -7.71 25.64
N SER A 148 -1.24 -7.15 26.20
CA SER A 148 0.10 -7.71 26.42
C SER A 148 0.90 -8.19 25.19
N CYS A 149 1.66 -7.28 24.57
CA CYS A 149 2.87 -7.69 23.83
C CYS A 149 4.04 -7.74 24.83
N ARG A 150 4.55 -8.96 25.07
CA ARG A 150 5.78 -9.21 25.83
C ARG A 150 6.94 -8.53 25.09
N VAL A 151 7.73 -7.72 25.80
CA VAL A 151 9.01 -7.18 25.30
C VAL A 151 9.96 -8.37 25.17
N VAL A 152 10.34 -8.71 23.94
CA VAL A 152 11.40 -9.69 23.68
C VAL A 152 12.71 -8.90 23.56
N THR A 153 13.62 -9.12 24.49
CA THR A 153 14.98 -8.55 24.45
C THR A 153 15.79 -9.23 23.34
N ILE A 154 16.77 -8.50 22.79
CA ILE A 154 17.57 -8.86 21.61
C ILE A 154 18.25 -10.25 21.71
N ALA A 155 18.36 -10.82 22.91
CA ALA A 155 18.95 -12.15 23.14
C ALA A 155 18.05 -13.35 22.74
N GLU A 156 16.76 -13.14 22.45
CA GLU A 156 15.80 -14.24 22.17
C GLU A 156 15.17 -14.19 20.77
N ALA A 157 15.74 -13.44 19.83
CA ALA A 157 15.22 -13.39 18.47
C ALA A 157 15.42 -14.75 17.74
N PRO A 158 14.36 -15.39 17.22
CA PRO A 158 14.50 -16.63 16.45
C PRO A 158 15.22 -16.35 15.10
N SER A 159 15.95 -17.35 14.62
CA SER A 159 16.79 -17.41 13.40
C SER A 159 16.20 -16.84 12.08
N ALA A 160 14.95 -16.38 12.07
CA ALA A 160 14.27 -15.77 10.93
C ALA A 160 14.93 -14.45 10.47
N ILE A 161 15.67 -13.74 11.33
CA ILE A 161 16.37 -12.49 11.00
C ILE A 161 17.52 -12.71 9.99
N LEU A 162 18.03 -13.95 9.88
CA LEU A 162 19.12 -14.32 8.96
C LEU A 162 18.63 -14.95 7.64
N GLY A 163 17.33 -14.86 7.31
CA GLY A 163 16.84 -15.32 6.01
C GLY A 163 16.79 -16.84 5.83
N THR A 164 16.44 -17.61 6.88
CA THR A 164 16.29 -19.07 6.82
C THR A 164 14.93 -19.58 7.32
N ALA A 165 13.82 -18.95 6.91
CA ALA A 165 12.50 -19.54 7.12
C ALA A 165 12.21 -20.63 6.06
N ALA A 166 12.46 -21.90 6.41
CA ALA A 166 12.14 -23.05 5.57
C ALA A 166 10.71 -23.55 5.84
N VAL A 167 9.87 -23.56 4.80
CA VAL A 167 8.59 -24.27 4.79
C VAL A 167 8.83 -25.78 4.86
N GLY A 168 8.13 -26.45 5.77
CA GLY A 168 8.44 -27.81 6.21
C GLY A 168 8.55 -28.88 5.12
N LYS A 169 9.74 -29.51 5.06
CA LYS A 169 9.99 -30.92 4.70
C LYS A 169 11.32 -31.35 5.37
N LYS A 170 11.29 -32.49 6.07
CA LYS A 170 12.37 -33.30 6.71
C LYS A 170 13.69 -32.57 7.10
N LYS A 171 13.94 -32.45 8.42
CA LYS A 171 15.13 -31.80 9.03
C LYS A 171 16.46 -32.35 8.47
N ILE A 172 17.13 -31.54 7.65
CA ILE A 172 18.56 -31.60 7.41
C ILE A 172 19.12 -30.32 8.06
N GLY A 173 20.10 -30.45 8.95
CA GLY A 173 20.73 -29.29 9.60
C GLY A 173 21.32 -28.31 8.59
N PRO A 174 21.56 -27.04 8.97
CA PRO A 174 22.11 -26.06 8.04
C PRO A 174 23.44 -26.57 7.48
N PRO A 175 23.63 -26.60 6.16
CA PRO A 175 24.87 -27.11 5.58
C PRO A 175 26.02 -26.19 5.97
N THR A 176 27.06 -26.72 6.59
CA THR A 176 28.32 -26.02 6.88
C THR A 176 29.41 -26.55 5.95
N GLY A 177 29.95 -25.71 5.05
CA GLY A 177 31.02 -26.06 4.11
C GLY A 177 31.00 -25.27 2.79
N PRO A 178 31.95 -25.50 1.87
CA PRO A 178 32.08 -24.76 0.60
C PRO A 178 30.80 -24.76 -0.27
N ARG A 179 30.02 -25.85 -0.20
CA ARG A 179 28.75 -25.98 -0.92
C ARG A 179 27.65 -25.06 -0.38
N ALA A 180 27.65 -24.79 0.93
CA ALA A 180 26.72 -23.86 1.56
C ALA A 180 27.06 -22.40 1.23
N LYS A 181 28.36 -22.08 1.17
CA LYS A 181 28.85 -20.78 0.72
C LYS A 181 28.41 -20.47 -0.71
N ASN A 182 28.64 -21.40 -1.65
CA ASN A 182 28.19 -21.26 -3.04
C ASN A 182 26.66 -21.13 -3.15
N THR A 183 25.91 -21.78 -2.27
CA THR A 183 24.45 -21.71 -2.23
C THR A 183 23.97 -20.31 -1.79
N ALA A 184 24.58 -19.74 -0.75
CA ALA A 184 24.28 -18.40 -0.26
C ALA A 184 24.63 -17.33 -1.31
N GLU A 185 25.83 -17.41 -1.92
CA GLU A 185 26.27 -16.50 -2.98
C GLU A 185 25.34 -16.55 -4.20
N THR A 186 24.90 -17.75 -4.61
CA THR A 186 23.95 -17.90 -5.72
C THR A 186 22.59 -17.28 -5.39
N ARG A 187 22.09 -17.50 -4.17
CA ARG A 187 20.82 -16.92 -3.72
C ARG A 187 20.89 -15.39 -3.70
N GLU A 188 22.00 -14.83 -3.23
CA GLU A 188 22.23 -13.39 -3.19
C GLU A 188 22.32 -12.76 -4.59
N ARG A 189 23.05 -13.37 -5.52
CA ARG A 189 23.09 -12.94 -6.93
C ARG A 189 21.70 -12.84 -7.56
N ILE A 190 20.86 -13.87 -7.35
CA ILE A 190 19.48 -13.87 -7.84
C ILE A 190 18.68 -12.73 -7.20
N LEU A 191 18.84 -12.51 -5.90
CA LEU A 191 18.11 -11.49 -5.16
C LEU A 191 18.48 -10.07 -5.64
N LEU A 192 19.77 -9.78 -5.80
CA LEU A 192 20.25 -8.48 -6.28
C LEU A 192 19.77 -8.20 -7.70
N SER A 193 19.89 -9.18 -8.61
CA SER A 193 19.32 -9.05 -9.96
C SER A 193 17.81 -8.83 -9.92
N ALA A 194 17.09 -9.55 -9.06
CA ALA A 194 15.64 -9.37 -8.92
C ALA A 194 15.28 -7.95 -8.46
N ILE A 195 16.00 -7.38 -7.49
CA ILE A 195 15.79 -6.02 -6.99
C ILE A 195 15.89 -5.01 -8.14
N GLU A 196 16.90 -5.10 -8.99
CA GLU A 196 17.07 -4.22 -10.16
C GLU A 196 15.89 -4.33 -11.13
N HIS A 197 15.54 -5.56 -11.53
CA HIS A 197 14.46 -5.83 -12.47
C HIS A 197 13.09 -5.38 -11.92
N PHE A 198 12.82 -5.62 -10.65
CA PHE A 198 11.59 -5.20 -10.00
C PHE A 198 11.52 -3.70 -9.77
N ALA A 199 12.64 -3.05 -9.43
CA ALA A 199 12.68 -1.59 -9.36
C ALA A 199 12.31 -1.01 -10.73
N GLN A 200 12.87 -1.56 -11.82
CA GLN A 200 12.63 -1.14 -13.20
C GLN A 200 11.19 -1.34 -13.69
N GLY A 201 10.66 -2.56 -13.62
CA GLY A 201 9.37 -2.92 -14.22
C GLY A 201 8.22 -3.12 -13.24
N GLY A 202 8.45 -2.94 -11.94
CA GLY A 202 7.53 -3.41 -10.90
C GLY A 202 7.36 -4.93 -10.92
N PHE A 203 6.46 -5.44 -10.07
CA PHE A 203 6.18 -6.88 -10.01
C PHE A 203 5.75 -7.46 -11.37
N ASN A 204 4.83 -6.79 -12.08
CA ASN A 204 4.27 -7.31 -13.32
C ASN A 204 5.24 -7.24 -14.51
N GLY A 205 6.08 -6.20 -14.59
CA GLY A 205 6.98 -5.98 -15.72
C GLY A 205 8.27 -6.83 -15.67
N ALA A 206 8.75 -7.20 -14.49
CA ALA A 206 9.95 -8.01 -14.36
C ALA A 206 9.74 -9.45 -14.88
N LYS A 207 10.65 -9.99 -15.69
CA LYS A 207 10.57 -11.37 -16.20
C LYS A 207 11.57 -12.26 -15.47
N THR A 208 11.12 -13.41 -14.97
CA THR A 208 11.98 -14.37 -14.26
C THR A 208 13.13 -14.88 -15.12
N GLU A 209 12.92 -14.99 -16.42
CA GLU A 209 13.94 -15.41 -17.40
C GLU A 209 15.02 -14.34 -17.60
N ALA A 210 14.66 -13.06 -17.44
CA ALA A 210 15.62 -11.98 -17.52
C ALA A 210 16.47 -11.91 -16.24
N ILE A 211 15.82 -12.06 -15.08
CA ILE A 211 16.48 -12.10 -13.77
C ILE A 211 17.48 -13.28 -13.69
N SER A 212 17.07 -14.48 -14.10
CA SER A 212 17.96 -15.66 -14.05
C SER A 212 19.16 -15.53 -14.97
N ARG A 213 18.96 -14.99 -16.17
CA ARG A 213 20.04 -14.73 -17.14
C ARG A 213 21.03 -13.70 -16.59
N ASP A 214 20.54 -12.59 -16.06
CA ASP A 214 21.40 -11.52 -15.54
C ASP A 214 22.11 -11.96 -14.25
N ALA A 215 21.46 -12.79 -13.43
CA ALA A 215 22.09 -13.45 -12.30
C ALA A 215 23.03 -14.60 -12.69
N ASP A 216 23.16 -14.95 -13.97
CA ASP A 216 23.94 -16.08 -14.51
C ASP A 216 23.63 -17.42 -13.80
N VAL A 217 22.33 -17.77 -13.76
CA VAL A 217 21.81 -19.03 -13.22
C VAL A 217 20.73 -19.62 -14.12
N GLY A 218 20.51 -20.93 -14.01
CA GLY A 218 19.35 -21.56 -14.66
C GLY A 218 18.02 -21.13 -14.03
N ASN A 219 16.96 -20.94 -14.84
CA ASN A 219 15.63 -20.47 -14.38
C ASN A 219 15.07 -21.27 -13.19
N ARG A 220 15.38 -22.57 -13.11
CA ARG A 220 14.96 -23.46 -12.01
C ARG A 220 15.49 -23.01 -10.64
N MET A 221 16.62 -22.29 -10.60
CA MET A 221 17.24 -21.82 -9.34
C MET A 221 16.38 -20.76 -8.65
N ILE A 222 15.65 -19.92 -9.38
CA ILE A 222 14.70 -18.96 -8.78
C ILE A 222 13.63 -19.72 -7.99
N TYR A 223 12.99 -20.70 -8.62
CA TYR A 223 11.96 -21.52 -7.97
C TYR A 223 12.53 -22.37 -6.83
N HIS A 224 13.79 -22.81 -6.93
CA HIS A 224 14.45 -23.54 -5.86
C HIS A 224 14.64 -22.69 -4.61
N TYR A 225 15.12 -21.45 -4.73
CA TYR A 225 15.45 -20.60 -3.59
C TYR A 225 14.28 -19.78 -3.06
N PHE A 226 13.37 -19.38 -3.93
CA PHE A 226 12.31 -18.41 -3.62
C PHE A 226 10.91 -18.97 -3.82
N GLY A 227 10.79 -20.22 -4.28
CA GLY A 227 9.51 -20.90 -4.52
C GLY A 227 8.85 -20.46 -5.82
N ASP A 228 8.55 -19.17 -5.95
CA ASP A 228 7.99 -18.55 -7.13
C ASP A 228 8.41 -17.08 -7.27
N LYS A 229 7.90 -16.39 -8.29
CA LYS A 229 8.17 -14.97 -8.53
C LYS A 229 7.65 -14.06 -7.40
N GLU A 230 6.56 -14.46 -6.75
CA GLU A 230 5.98 -13.71 -5.64
C GLU A 230 6.88 -13.80 -4.40
N GLY A 231 7.35 -14.99 -4.04
CA GLY A 231 8.33 -15.20 -2.98
C GLY A 231 9.64 -14.47 -3.25
N LEU A 232 10.09 -14.43 -4.52
CA LEU A 232 11.26 -13.64 -4.91
C LEU A 232 11.02 -12.13 -4.73
N TYR A 233 9.82 -11.63 -5.05
CA TYR A 233 9.47 -10.22 -4.87
C TYR A 233 9.36 -9.84 -3.39
N VAL A 234 8.74 -10.69 -2.56
CA VAL A 234 8.69 -10.49 -1.10
C VAL A 234 10.10 -10.47 -0.52
N ALA A 235 10.97 -11.41 -0.93
CA ALA A 235 12.36 -11.43 -0.50
C ALA A 235 13.13 -10.15 -0.92
N ALA A 236 12.86 -9.62 -2.12
CA ALA A 236 13.45 -8.36 -2.58
C ALA A 236 12.99 -7.17 -1.73
N LEU A 237 11.69 -7.08 -1.40
CA LEU A 237 11.15 -6.06 -0.49
C LEU A 237 11.78 -6.15 0.90
N ASP A 238 11.85 -7.36 1.45
CA ASP A 238 12.46 -7.61 2.76
C ASP A 238 13.94 -7.23 2.80
N HIS A 239 14.66 -7.49 1.71
CA HIS A 239 16.08 -7.14 1.62
C HIS A 239 16.30 -5.62 1.66
N VAL A 240 15.60 -4.86 0.81
CA VAL A 240 15.78 -3.40 0.74
C VAL A 240 15.27 -2.69 1.99
N LEU A 241 14.14 -3.14 2.56
CA LEU A 241 13.62 -2.59 3.81
C LEU A 241 14.44 -3.01 5.03
N GLY A 242 14.93 -4.25 5.04
CA GLY A 242 15.83 -4.75 6.08
C GLY A 242 17.13 -3.97 6.11
N GLY A 243 17.73 -3.67 4.95
CA GLY A 243 18.94 -2.87 4.83
C GLY A 243 18.83 -1.51 5.51
N LEU A 244 17.79 -0.74 5.17
CA LEU A 244 17.49 0.55 5.82
C LEU A 244 17.49 0.44 7.34
N ARG A 245 16.76 -0.54 7.86
CA ARG A 245 16.46 -0.65 9.29
C ARG A 245 17.64 -1.17 10.09
N MET A 246 18.41 -2.09 9.51
CA MET A 246 19.64 -2.59 10.13
C MET A 246 20.72 -1.52 10.20
N GLU A 247 20.79 -0.62 9.20
CA GLU A 247 21.67 0.53 9.26
C GLU A 247 21.16 1.58 10.26
N GLU A 248 19.85 1.85 10.29
CA GLU A 248 19.23 2.82 11.19
C GLU A 248 19.45 2.45 12.67
N LEU A 249 19.36 1.15 13.01
CA LEU A 249 19.57 0.65 14.36
C LEU A 249 21.02 0.74 14.85
N LYS A 250 22.00 0.97 13.95
CA LYS A 250 23.40 1.18 14.34
C LYS A 250 23.64 2.59 14.88
N LEU A 251 22.68 3.50 14.75
CA LEU A 251 22.78 4.84 15.33
C LEU A 251 22.76 4.73 16.86
N ASP A 252 23.87 5.08 17.50
CA ASP A 252 23.90 5.29 18.95
C ASP A 252 23.37 6.68 19.26
N LEU A 253 22.11 6.72 19.70
CA LEU A 253 21.40 7.95 20.07
C LEU A 253 21.21 8.07 21.59
N SER A 254 21.79 7.15 22.36
CA SER A 254 21.57 7.04 23.81
C SER A 254 22.11 8.25 24.57
N VAL A 255 23.27 8.75 24.13
CA VAL A 255 23.98 9.91 24.71
C VAL A 255 23.76 11.21 23.93
N THR A 256 23.12 11.14 22.76
CA THR A 256 22.85 12.32 21.93
C THR A 256 21.75 13.18 22.56
N PRO A 257 21.88 14.52 22.53
CA PRO A 257 20.78 15.42 22.85
C PRO A 257 19.51 15.02 22.05
N PRO A 258 18.35 14.89 22.70
CA PRO A 258 17.11 14.38 22.09
C PRO A 258 16.73 15.01 20.75
N LEU A 259 16.73 16.34 20.66
CA LEU A 259 16.41 17.05 19.41
C LEU A 259 17.42 16.72 18.32
N ASP A 260 18.71 16.71 18.64
CA ASP A 260 19.75 16.37 17.67
C ASP A 260 19.65 14.90 17.24
N GLY A 261 19.33 13.99 18.15
CA GLY A 261 19.10 12.58 17.83
C GLY A 261 17.96 12.38 16.82
N LEU A 262 16.84 13.09 16.99
CA LEU A 262 15.73 13.08 16.02
C LEU A 262 16.16 13.62 14.65
N LEU A 263 16.98 14.68 14.62
CA LEU A 263 17.51 15.24 13.38
C LEU A 263 18.53 14.31 12.72
N THR A 264 19.37 13.61 13.51
CA THR A 264 20.28 12.58 13.00
C THR A 264 19.53 11.42 12.37
N MET A 265 18.41 10.97 12.96
CA MET A 265 17.55 9.95 12.35
C MET A 265 16.96 10.42 11.02
N PHE A 266 16.54 11.68 10.93
CA PHE A 266 16.07 12.28 9.68
C PHE A 266 17.19 12.34 8.62
N ASP A 267 18.38 12.82 9.00
CA ASP A 267 19.54 12.92 8.10
C ASP A 267 19.94 11.54 7.56
N PHE A 268 19.96 10.53 8.44
CA PHE A 268 20.20 9.14 8.07
C PHE A 268 19.14 8.62 7.09
N THR A 269 17.85 8.78 7.42
CA THR A 269 16.73 8.31 6.59
C THR A 269 16.76 8.95 5.20
N SER A 270 16.99 10.27 5.16
CA SER A 270 17.10 11.03 3.92
C SER A 270 18.27 10.55 3.07
N GLY A 271 19.46 10.44 3.66
CA GLY A 271 20.66 9.96 2.97
C GLY A 271 20.54 8.51 2.51
N HIS A 272 19.79 7.66 3.22
CA HIS A 272 19.54 6.29 2.78
C HIS A 272 18.64 6.26 1.54
N PHE A 273 17.52 7.00 1.51
CA PHE A 273 16.67 7.05 0.30
C PHE A 273 17.40 7.63 -0.92
N GLU A 274 18.29 8.61 -0.74
CA GLU A 274 19.10 9.15 -1.84
C GLU A 274 20.10 8.12 -2.40
N ARG A 275 20.72 7.30 -1.54
CA ARG A 275 21.68 6.25 -1.94
C ARG A 275 21.02 5.01 -2.54
N HIS A 276 19.74 4.79 -2.25
CA HIS A 276 19.00 3.56 -2.59
C HIS A 276 17.77 3.85 -3.47
N PRO A 277 17.93 4.29 -4.73
CA PRO A 277 16.81 4.58 -5.63
C PRO A 277 15.93 3.35 -5.92
N GLU A 278 16.47 2.14 -5.83
CA GLU A 278 15.73 0.87 -5.93
C GLU A 278 14.68 0.73 -4.82
N LEU A 279 15.00 1.13 -3.59
CA LEU A 279 14.07 1.14 -2.47
C LEU A 279 12.90 2.10 -2.75
N VAL A 280 13.21 3.30 -3.24
CA VAL A 280 12.19 4.32 -3.58
C VAL A 280 11.19 3.75 -4.59
N ARG A 281 11.69 3.09 -5.64
CA ARG A 281 10.87 2.57 -6.74
C ARG A 281 10.08 1.33 -6.34
N LEU A 282 10.67 0.42 -5.59
CA LEU A 282 9.99 -0.75 -5.05
C LEU A 282 8.84 -0.36 -4.12
N LEU A 283 9.08 0.60 -3.22
CA LEU A 283 8.03 1.12 -2.33
C LEU A 283 6.92 1.83 -3.11
N SER A 284 7.27 2.65 -4.11
CA SER A 284 6.25 3.28 -4.98
C SER A 284 5.37 2.24 -5.68
N ALA A 285 5.99 1.19 -6.24
CA ALA A 285 5.27 0.11 -6.91
C ALA A 285 4.36 -0.66 -5.94
N GLU A 286 4.87 -0.96 -4.75
CA GLU A 286 4.12 -1.68 -3.72
C GLU A 286 2.94 -0.86 -3.18
N ASN A 287 3.12 0.46 -3.04
CA ASN A 287 2.06 1.39 -2.67
C ASN A 287 0.92 1.40 -3.71
N LEU A 288 1.24 1.36 -5.02
CA LEU A 288 0.23 1.26 -6.08
C LEU A 288 -0.57 -0.06 -6.01
N MET A 289 0.07 -1.13 -5.54
CA MET A 289 -0.57 -2.43 -5.29
C MET A 289 -1.23 -2.51 -3.90
N GLY A 290 -1.21 -1.41 -3.14
CA GLY A 290 -1.80 -1.32 -1.82
C GLY A 290 -1.15 -2.26 -0.81
N ALA A 291 0.17 -2.40 -0.82
CA ALA A 291 0.94 -3.27 0.08
C ALA A 291 0.56 -4.77 0.01
N ALA A 292 0.16 -5.26 -1.16
CA ALA A 292 -0.32 -6.63 -1.35
C ALA A 292 0.73 -7.71 -1.08
N TYR A 293 2.00 -7.45 -1.38
CA TYR A 293 3.10 -8.38 -1.21
C TYR A 293 3.82 -8.15 0.11
N LEU A 294 3.95 -6.90 0.54
CA LEU A 294 4.54 -6.56 1.84
C LEU A 294 3.74 -7.18 2.99
N ARG A 295 2.41 -7.27 2.89
CA ARG A 295 1.57 -7.98 3.87
C ARG A 295 1.83 -9.48 3.97
N LYS A 296 2.52 -10.07 2.99
CA LYS A 296 2.90 -11.49 2.99
C LYS A 296 4.28 -11.70 3.61
N SER A 297 5.03 -10.63 3.86
CA SER A 297 6.30 -10.69 4.58
C SER A 297 6.06 -10.96 6.07
N GLU A 298 6.76 -11.97 6.59
CA GLU A 298 6.83 -12.23 8.03
C GLU A 298 7.88 -11.33 8.72
N ALA A 299 8.87 -10.83 7.97
CA ALA A 299 9.99 -10.04 8.49
C ALA A 299 9.63 -8.56 8.71
N THR A 300 8.83 -7.97 7.81
CA THR A 300 8.57 -6.51 7.80
C THR A 300 8.05 -5.95 9.14
N PRO A 301 7.05 -6.55 9.82
CA PRO A 301 6.57 -6.02 11.10
C PRO A 301 7.62 -6.03 12.22
N MET A 302 8.49 -7.04 12.25
CA MET A 302 9.53 -7.17 13.28
C MET A 302 10.61 -6.11 13.14
N VAL A 303 10.90 -5.69 11.91
CA VAL A 303 11.97 -4.76 11.60
C VAL A 303 11.52 -3.29 11.75
N ALA A 304 10.22 -3.00 11.63
CA ALA A 304 9.68 -1.64 11.76
C ALA A 304 9.52 -1.15 13.22
N SER A 305 9.29 -2.07 14.18
CA SER A 305 8.97 -1.74 15.58
C SER A 305 10.10 -1.04 16.36
N PRO A 306 11.40 -1.40 16.21
CA PRO A 306 12.46 -0.81 17.02
C PRO A 306 12.69 0.70 16.79
N VAL A 307 12.54 1.17 15.55
CA VAL A 307 12.76 2.57 15.16
C VAL A 307 11.77 3.51 15.84
N VAL A 308 10.50 3.12 15.88
CA VAL A 308 9.45 3.89 16.58
C VAL A 308 9.72 3.90 18.10
N GLY A 309 10.35 2.84 18.63
CA GLY A 309 10.84 2.81 20.01
C GLY A 309 11.92 3.85 20.27
N GLN A 310 12.94 3.94 19.42
CA GLN A 310 14.01 4.95 19.54
C GLN A 310 13.46 6.39 19.48
N ILE A 311 12.54 6.67 18.56
CA ILE A 311 11.88 7.98 18.46
C ILE A 311 11.10 8.28 19.73
N ARG A 312 10.36 7.30 20.28
CA ARG A 312 9.63 7.46 21.54
C ARG A 312 10.56 7.81 22.69
N ASP A 313 11.71 7.14 22.80
CA ASP A 313 12.68 7.39 23.86
C ASP A 313 13.30 8.79 23.74
N LEU A 314 13.62 9.23 22.53
CA LEU A 314 14.09 10.60 22.26
C LEU A 314 13.02 11.63 22.62
N LEU A 315 11.78 11.46 22.16
CA LEU A 315 10.68 12.36 22.49
C LEU A 315 10.46 12.46 24.01
N ARG A 316 10.45 11.33 24.71
CA ARG A 316 10.29 11.29 26.16
C ARG A 316 11.41 12.02 26.89
N ARG A 317 12.67 11.79 26.51
CA ARG A 317 13.82 12.49 27.11
C ARG A 317 13.76 14.00 26.83
N GLY A 318 13.49 14.36 25.58
CA GLY A 318 13.42 15.75 25.14
C GLY A 318 12.28 16.53 25.78
N GLU A 319 11.13 15.89 26.01
CA GLU A 319 10.03 16.49 26.76
C GLU A 319 10.40 16.72 28.23
N ALA A 320 11.04 15.74 28.87
CA ALA A 320 11.44 15.82 30.28
C ALA A 320 12.49 16.92 30.56
N GLU A 321 13.43 17.15 29.65
CA GLU A 321 14.44 18.21 29.77
C GLU A 321 14.02 19.54 29.10
N GLY A 322 12.86 19.56 28.45
CA GLY A 322 12.31 20.73 27.78
C GLY A 322 13.05 21.14 26.50
N SER A 323 13.77 20.23 25.84
CA SER A 323 14.44 20.46 24.55
C SER A 323 13.60 20.08 23.33
N VAL A 324 12.52 19.32 23.54
CA VAL A 324 11.54 18.93 22.52
C VAL A 324 10.14 19.25 23.03
N ARG A 325 9.26 19.68 22.13
CA ARG A 325 7.86 19.95 22.49
C ARG A 325 7.13 18.69 22.98
N ALA A 326 6.21 18.90 23.90
CA ALA A 326 5.39 17.82 24.47
C ALA A 326 4.32 17.29 23.52
N GLY A 327 3.85 16.07 23.81
CA GLY A 327 2.61 15.52 23.25
C GLY A 327 2.71 15.04 21.81
N LEU A 328 3.92 14.75 21.32
CA LEU A 328 4.13 14.18 19.99
C LEU A 328 3.99 12.67 20.00
N ASP A 329 3.19 12.13 19.08
CA ASP A 329 3.13 10.70 18.83
C ASP A 329 4.36 10.24 18.00
N PRO A 330 5.10 9.21 18.44
CA PRO A 330 6.31 8.75 17.75
C PRO A 330 6.09 8.29 16.31
N LEU A 331 4.95 7.65 16.02
CA LEU A 331 4.65 7.17 14.67
C LEU A 331 4.35 8.35 13.74
N HIS A 332 3.62 9.36 14.20
CA HIS A 332 3.42 10.59 13.44
C HIS A 332 4.75 11.28 13.09
N VAL A 333 5.66 11.40 14.07
CA VAL A 333 7.00 11.97 13.84
C VAL A 333 7.77 11.16 12.81
N TYR A 334 7.78 9.82 12.92
CA TYR A 334 8.43 8.95 11.94
C TYR A 334 7.86 9.14 10.52
N VAL A 335 6.53 9.12 10.38
CA VAL A 335 5.87 9.28 9.07
C VAL A 335 6.17 10.66 8.47
N MET A 336 6.23 11.71 9.29
CA MET A 336 6.64 13.05 8.83
C MET A 336 8.09 13.06 8.34
N MET A 337 9.03 12.48 9.08
CA MET A 337 10.43 12.37 8.66
C MET A 337 10.53 11.65 7.30
N VAL A 338 9.90 10.48 7.16
CA VAL A 338 9.90 9.73 5.90
C VAL A 338 9.25 10.53 4.77
N ALA A 339 8.14 11.22 5.02
CA ALA A 339 7.47 12.03 4.00
C ALA A 339 8.39 13.12 3.42
N LEU A 340 9.14 13.81 4.29
CA LEU A 340 10.11 14.83 3.91
C LEU A 340 11.31 14.24 3.15
N SER A 341 11.76 13.04 3.52
CA SER A 341 12.87 12.34 2.86
C SER A 341 12.49 11.69 1.52
N TYR A 342 11.24 11.25 1.33
CA TYR A 342 10.85 10.35 0.24
C TYR A 342 10.06 11.02 -0.89
N PHE A 343 9.20 12.00 -0.58
CA PHE A 343 8.22 12.49 -1.55
C PHE A 343 8.86 13.12 -2.79
N HIS A 344 9.88 13.95 -2.58
CA HIS A 344 10.59 14.63 -3.68
C HIS A 344 11.32 13.64 -4.60
N LEU A 345 11.81 12.51 -4.08
CA LEU A 345 12.47 11.47 -4.87
C LEU A 345 11.46 10.64 -5.68
N SER A 346 10.43 10.13 -5.01
CA SER A 346 9.42 9.26 -5.64
C SER A 346 8.60 9.97 -6.72
N ASN A 347 8.46 11.29 -6.62
CA ASN A 347 7.68 12.10 -7.56
C ASN A 347 8.56 13.00 -8.45
N ALA A 348 9.89 12.92 -8.36
CA ALA A 348 10.80 13.79 -9.12
C ALA A 348 10.42 13.89 -10.61
N PRO A 349 10.15 12.79 -11.36
CA PRO A 349 9.82 12.91 -12.79
C PRO A 349 8.56 13.73 -13.06
N THR A 350 7.51 13.53 -12.27
CA THR A 350 6.23 14.25 -12.44
C THR A 350 6.36 15.71 -12.04
N LEU A 351 7.02 15.99 -10.91
CA LEU A 351 7.20 17.35 -10.42
C LEU A 351 8.12 18.15 -11.35
N SER A 352 9.19 17.52 -11.86
CA SER A 352 10.08 18.14 -12.84
C SER A 352 9.39 18.52 -14.14
N ALA A 353 8.51 17.65 -14.65
CA ALA A 353 7.71 17.97 -15.83
C ALA A 353 6.71 19.10 -15.57
N ILE A 354 6.07 19.13 -14.40
CA ILE A 354 5.07 20.16 -14.05
C ILE A 354 5.71 21.54 -13.90
N TRP A 355 6.87 21.64 -13.23
CA TRP A 355 7.52 22.91 -12.95
C TRP A 355 8.66 23.27 -13.89
N ASN A 356 8.91 22.45 -14.91
CA ASN A 356 10.01 22.64 -15.86
C ASN A 356 11.36 22.88 -15.16
N GLN A 357 11.64 22.10 -14.11
CA GLN A 357 12.85 22.18 -13.29
C GLN A 357 13.34 20.77 -12.98
N ASP A 358 14.63 20.51 -13.09
CA ASP A 358 15.17 19.20 -12.72
C ASP A 358 15.27 19.06 -11.19
N LEU A 359 14.40 18.23 -10.59
CA LEU A 359 14.40 17.91 -9.16
C LEU A 359 15.29 16.70 -8.86
N THR A 360 15.92 16.13 -9.89
CA THR A 360 16.98 15.13 -9.73
C THR A 360 18.35 15.75 -9.52
N ASP A 361 18.49 17.05 -9.80
CA ASP A 361 19.69 17.84 -9.55
C ASP A 361 20.14 17.74 -8.09
N SER A 362 21.45 17.52 -7.90
CA SER A 362 22.02 17.27 -6.57
C SER A 362 22.05 18.53 -5.70
N ALA A 363 22.22 19.72 -6.28
CA ALA A 363 22.19 20.97 -5.54
C ALA A 363 20.77 21.30 -5.08
N TRP A 364 19.78 21.09 -5.94
CA TRP A 364 18.36 21.21 -5.57
C TRP A 364 17.99 20.28 -4.42
N ARG A 365 18.38 18.99 -4.52
CA ARG A 365 18.12 18.00 -3.45
C ARG A 365 18.80 18.34 -2.14
N ALA A 366 20.06 18.80 -2.19
CA ALA A 366 20.79 19.22 -1.00
C ALA A 366 20.10 20.40 -0.30
N GLU A 367 19.64 21.40 -1.06
CA GLU A 367 18.91 22.53 -0.50
C GLU A 367 17.53 22.10 0.04
N HIS A 368 16.81 21.25 -0.68
CA HIS A 368 15.53 20.70 -0.21
C HIS A 368 15.69 19.92 1.11
N ARG A 369 16.77 19.14 1.25
CA ARG A 369 17.11 18.43 2.48
C ARG A 369 17.39 19.39 3.62
N ARG A 370 18.18 20.45 3.38
CA ARG A 370 18.50 21.50 4.36
C ARG A 370 17.22 22.18 4.87
N LEU A 371 16.35 22.62 3.96
CA LEU A 371 15.07 23.24 4.31
C LEU A 371 14.13 22.30 5.07
N SER A 372 14.08 21.02 4.68
CA SER A 372 13.28 20.00 5.36
C SER A 372 13.78 19.74 6.78
N ARG A 373 15.10 19.71 6.97
CA ARG A 373 15.75 19.57 8.28
C ARG A 373 15.45 20.76 9.18
N ASP A 374 15.54 21.98 8.65
CA ASP A 374 15.23 23.21 9.38
C ASP A 374 13.76 23.24 9.81
N MET A 375 12.84 22.90 8.89
CA MET A 375 11.41 22.81 9.19
C MET A 375 11.14 21.79 10.31
N LEU A 376 11.76 20.61 10.25
CA LEU A 376 11.62 19.59 11.28
C LEU A 376 12.17 20.06 12.62
N ARG A 377 13.35 20.69 12.64
CA ARG A 377 13.94 21.29 13.85
C ARG A 377 13.00 22.30 14.49
N THR A 378 12.50 23.26 13.72
CA THR A 378 11.58 24.29 14.20
C THR A 378 10.28 23.68 14.70
N PHE A 379 9.75 22.66 14.02
CA PHE A 379 8.54 21.98 14.44
C PHE A 379 8.72 21.20 15.74
N LEU A 380 9.86 20.54 15.95
CA LEU A 380 10.14 19.71 17.13
C LEU A 380 10.56 20.52 18.36
N ALA A 381 11.13 21.71 18.17
CA ALA A 381 11.55 22.58 19.25
C ALA A 381 10.39 22.93 20.21
N PRO A 382 10.68 23.26 21.48
CA PRO A 382 9.66 23.61 22.47
C PRO A 382 8.78 24.77 21.99
N THR A 383 7.48 24.72 22.28
CA THR A 383 6.59 25.83 21.95
C THR A 383 6.92 27.06 22.80
N ALA A 384 6.58 28.26 22.34
CA ALA A 384 6.82 29.49 23.11
C ALA A 384 6.18 29.45 24.51
N ALA A 385 4.98 28.86 24.64
CA ALA A 385 4.31 28.68 25.92
C ALA A 385 5.08 27.72 26.85
N GLN A 386 5.61 26.63 26.29
CA GLN A 386 6.38 25.64 27.04
C GLN A 386 7.76 26.18 27.42
N ALA A 387 8.39 26.97 26.55
CA ALA A 387 9.63 27.69 26.85
C ALA A 387 9.44 28.71 27.99
N ALA A 388 8.31 29.44 27.99
CA ALA A 388 7.98 30.38 29.07
C ALA A 388 7.74 29.66 30.41
N MET A 389 7.04 28.52 30.40
CA MET A 389 6.83 27.70 31.60
C MET A 389 8.14 27.13 32.14
N ASN A 390 8.99 26.59 31.27
CA ASN A 390 10.31 26.06 31.64
C ASN A 390 11.28 27.14 32.15
N ALA A 391 11.06 28.40 31.81
CA ALA A 391 11.81 29.53 32.34
C ALA A 391 11.31 29.95 33.72
N ALA A 392 10.00 29.87 33.96
CA ALA A 392 9.38 30.17 35.26
C ALA A 392 9.75 29.14 36.34
N ASP A 393 9.89 27.86 36.01
CA ASP A 393 10.29 26.81 36.97
C ASP A 393 11.78 26.86 37.37
N ARG A 394 12.60 27.68 36.70
CA ARG A 394 14.05 27.83 36.95
C ARG A 394 14.43 29.09 37.72
N GLY A 395 13.49 30.03 37.90
CA GLY A 395 13.67 31.27 38.67
C GLY A 395 13.02 31.15 40.03
#